data_AF-A0A401VXA0-F1
#
_entry.id   AF-A0A401VXA0-F1
#
_cell.length_a   1.000
_cell.length_b   1.000
_cell.length_c   1.000
_cell.angle_alpha   90.00
_cell.angle_beta   90.00
_cell.angle_gamma   90.00
#
_symmetry.space_group_name_H-M   'P 1'
#
loop_
_entity.id
_entity.type
_entity.pdbx_description
1 polymer ?
#
loop_
_entity_poly.entity_id
_entity_poly.type
_entity_poly.pdbx_seq_one_letter_code
_entity_poly.pdbx_strand_id
1 'polypeptide(L)'
;MPYRCNRIGTARAAGPETETGKAMATEHTYRVIVRGRWDGLTDEARARLLAEVDEHGLTRLRFTPEGSLAYDAALRSFTYRYVIVSDAADGEELAAALAEEKAEAALAAAGYGYRDLRSSATDMDTMKVNRKGR
;
A
#
# COMPACT_ATOMS: atom_id res chain seq x y z
N MET A 1 -52.90 -36.12 -26.81
CA MET A 1 -51.82 -37.03 -26.36
C MET A 1 -51.38 -37.89 -27.54
N PRO A 2 -50.11 -38.33 -27.69
CA PRO A 2 -48.79 -37.87 -27.16
C PRO A 2 -47.85 -37.54 -28.37
N TYR A 3 -46.60 -37.05 -28.31
CA TYR A 3 -45.43 -37.23 -27.45
C TYR A 3 -44.57 -35.94 -27.48
N ARG A 4 -44.32 -35.29 -26.34
CA ARG A 4 -43.02 -35.22 -25.64
C ARG A 4 -41.77 -35.21 -26.56
N CYS A 5 -41.23 -34.02 -26.81
CA CYS A 5 -39.81 -33.85 -27.11
C CYS A 5 -39.12 -33.27 -25.87
N ASN A 6 -38.20 -34.05 -25.31
CA ASN A 6 -37.31 -33.67 -24.22
C ASN A 6 -35.98 -33.24 -24.86
N ARG A 7 -35.57 -31.98 -24.70
CA ARG A 7 -34.16 -31.60 -24.82
C ARG A 7 -33.75 -30.80 -23.59
N ILE A 8 -32.89 -31.47 -22.83
CA ILE A 8 -32.27 -31.08 -21.58
C ILE A 8 -31.08 -30.18 -21.89
N GLY A 9 -30.84 -29.19 -21.02
CA GLY A 9 -29.55 -28.57 -20.81
C GLY A 9 -29.21 -27.44 -21.79
N THR A 10 -28.74 -26.27 -21.38
CA THR A 10 -28.23 -25.84 -20.08
C THR A 10 -28.30 -24.32 -20.05
N ALA A 11 -28.85 -23.79 -18.95
CA ALA A 11 -28.70 -22.40 -18.58
C ALA A 11 -27.20 -22.05 -18.47
N ARG A 12 -26.74 -21.10 -19.29
CA ARG A 12 -25.58 -20.25 -18.99
C ARG A 12 -25.58 -19.05 -19.92
N ALA A 13 -26.34 -18.02 -19.57
CA ALA A 13 -25.97 -16.66 -19.91
C ALA A 13 -25.69 -16.00 -18.57
N ALA A 14 -24.41 -16.02 -18.20
CA ALA A 14 -23.90 -15.27 -17.07
C ALA A 14 -24.22 -13.79 -17.31
N GLY A 15 -24.90 -13.16 -16.35
CA GLY A 15 -24.91 -11.71 -16.25
C GLY A 15 -23.56 -11.18 -15.75
N PRO A 16 -23.54 -9.87 -15.52
CA PRO A 16 -22.99 -8.91 -16.45
C PRO A 16 -21.46 -9.03 -16.54
N GLU A 17 -20.95 -8.91 -17.75
CA GLU A 17 -19.57 -8.50 -17.97
C GLU A 17 -19.41 -7.14 -17.29
N THR A 18 -18.81 -7.13 -16.10
CA THR A 18 -18.09 -5.97 -15.60
C THR A 18 -16.88 -5.78 -16.51
N GLU A 19 -17.12 -5.34 -17.74
CA GLU A 19 -16.23 -4.43 -18.44
C GLU A 19 -16.22 -3.13 -17.64
N THR A 20 -15.52 -3.16 -16.49
CA THR A 20 -14.98 -1.93 -15.92
C THR A 20 -14.01 -1.42 -16.97
N GLY A 21 -14.51 -0.47 -17.75
CA GLY A 21 -13.69 0.32 -18.63
C GLY A 21 -12.44 0.74 -17.87
N LYS A 22 -11.29 0.20 -18.29
CA LYS A 22 -9.99 0.80 -18.08
C LYS A 22 -9.96 2.09 -18.92
N ALA A 23 -10.85 3.03 -18.57
CA ALA A 23 -10.95 4.33 -19.19
C ALA A 23 -9.73 5.10 -18.74
N MET A 24 -8.66 5.06 -19.55
CA MET A 24 -7.54 6.00 -19.46
C MET A 24 -7.09 6.29 -18.02
N ALA A 25 -6.92 5.24 -17.21
CA ALA A 25 -6.48 5.39 -15.83
C ALA A 25 -5.12 6.07 -15.88
N THR A 26 -5.08 7.34 -15.46
CA THR A 26 -3.82 8.07 -15.42
C THR A 26 -3.18 7.58 -14.13
N GLU A 27 -2.24 6.65 -14.27
CA GLU A 27 -1.54 6.06 -13.13
C GLU A 27 -0.55 7.08 -12.57
N HIS A 28 -0.86 7.64 -11.41
CA HIS A 28 0.01 8.56 -10.70
C HIS A 28 0.88 7.80 -9.71
N THR A 29 2.15 8.17 -9.65
CA THR A 29 3.09 7.60 -8.68
C THR A 29 3.11 8.48 -7.44
N TYR A 30 2.48 7.99 -6.38
CA TYR A 30 2.48 8.61 -5.07
C TYR A 30 3.59 7.99 -4.21
N ARG A 31 4.46 8.85 -3.69
CA ARG A 31 5.42 8.43 -2.67
C ARG A 31 4.83 8.75 -1.32
N VAL A 32 4.58 7.71 -0.55
CA VAL A 32 3.95 7.85 0.76
C VAL A 32 4.95 7.52 1.84
N ILE A 33 5.06 8.41 2.81
CA ILE A 33 5.93 8.28 3.96
C ILE A 33 5.04 8.15 5.18
N VAL A 34 5.08 6.98 5.81
CA VAL A 34 4.38 6.70 7.06
C VAL A 34 5.40 6.69 8.17
N ARG A 35 5.31 7.63 9.09
CA ARG A 35 6.21 7.70 10.25
C ARG A 35 5.45 7.38 11.52
N GLY A 36 6.09 6.69 12.43
CA GLY A 36 5.53 6.35 13.73
C GLY A 36 6.62 6.26 14.79
N ARG A 37 6.18 6.12 16.03
CA ARG A 37 7.06 5.84 17.16
C ARG A 37 6.79 4.43 17.66
N TRP A 38 7.86 3.72 18.00
CA TRP A 38 7.76 2.44 18.68
C TRP A 38 7.18 2.65 20.09
N ASP A 39 6.21 1.82 20.48
CA ASP A 39 5.58 1.87 21.80
C ASP A 39 5.40 0.44 22.32
N GLY A 40 5.67 0.20 23.60
CA GLY A 40 5.44 -1.14 24.19
C GLY A 40 6.21 -2.30 23.54
N LEU A 41 7.34 -2.05 22.86
CA LEU A 41 8.17 -3.13 22.30
C LEU A 41 8.70 -4.04 23.42
N THR A 42 8.53 -5.35 23.25
CA THR A 42 9.18 -6.35 24.11
C THR A 42 10.69 -6.41 23.82
N ASP A 43 11.47 -6.91 24.78
CA ASP A 43 12.93 -7.10 24.60
C ASP A 43 13.25 -8.01 23.42
N GLU A 44 12.42 -9.02 23.15
CA GLU A 44 12.55 -9.93 22.00
C GLU A 44 12.35 -9.20 20.67
N ALA A 45 11.31 -8.36 20.58
CA ALA A 45 11.04 -7.54 19.40
C ALA A 45 12.16 -6.52 19.16
N ARG A 46 12.67 -5.89 20.24
CA ARG A 46 13.85 -5.01 20.16
C ARG A 46 15.08 -5.76 19.66
N ALA A 47 15.35 -6.96 20.17
CA ALA A 47 16.51 -7.75 19.76
C ALA A 47 16.43 -8.15 18.28
N ARG A 48 15.24 -8.51 17.78
CA ARG A 48 15.03 -8.79 16.34
C ARG A 48 15.25 -7.55 15.49
N LEU A 49 14.59 -6.44 15.82
CA LEU A 49 14.79 -5.18 15.12
C LEU A 49 16.27 -4.76 15.11
N LEU A 50 16.99 -4.91 16.24
CA LEU A 50 18.42 -4.61 16.31
C LEU A 50 19.29 -5.58 15.51
N ALA A 51 18.91 -6.84 15.38
CA ALA A 51 19.63 -7.80 14.54
C ALA A 51 19.42 -7.48 13.05
N GLU A 52 18.22 -7.05 12.70
CA GLU A 52 17.82 -6.75 11.33
C GLU A 52 18.12 -5.29 10.92
N VAL A 53 18.52 -4.42 11.86
CA VAL A 53 18.80 -2.99 11.60
C VAL A 53 19.98 -2.79 10.67
N ASP A 54 20.94 -3.71 10.60
CA ASP A 54 22.05 -3.62 9.64
C ASP A 54 21.58 -3.97 8.22
N GLU A 55 20.58 -4.86 8.09
CA GLU A 55 19.99 -5.27 6.81
C GLU A 55 18.95 -4.28 6.28
N HIS A 56 18.20 -3.64 7.18
CA HIS A 56 17.11 -2.69 6.90
C HIS A 56 17.42 -1.25 7.30
N GLY A 57 18.65 -0.97 7.74
CA GLY A 57 19.06 0.33 8.24
C GLY A 57 19.02 1.45 7.20
N LEU A 58 19.33 2.66 7.65
CA LEU A 58 19.32 3.90 6.86
C LEU A 58 20.19 3.84 5.57
N THR A 59 21.03 2.82 5.39
CA THR A 59 21.80 2.55 4.17
C THR A 59 20.97 1.93 3.03
N ARG A 60 19.78 1.37 3.31
CA ARG A 60 18.90 0.72 2.32
C ARG A 60 17.57 1.44 2.09
N LEU A 61 17.56 2.77 2.25
CA LEU A 61 16.42 3.65 2.02
C LEU A 61 16.00 3.69 0.54
N ARG A 62 15.13 2.78 0.10
CA ARG A 62 14.49 2.84 -1.21
C ARG A 62 12.98 3.00 -1.05
N PHE A 63 12.37 3.70 -2.00
CA PHE A 63 10.92 3.70 -2.13
C PHE A 63 10.55 2.45 -2.93
N THR A 64 9.85 1.51 -2.30
CA THR A 64 9.40 0.26 -2.92
C THR A 64 7.88 0.15 -2.81
N PRO A 65 7.21 -0.54 -3.74
CA PRO A 65 5.76 -0.76 -3.66
C PRO A 65 5.36 -1.67 -2.49
N GLU A 66 6.25 -2.57 -2.10
CA GLU A 66 6.10 -3.46 -0.94
C GLU A 66 6.23 -2.71 0.39
N GLY A 67 6.94 -1.58 0.39
CA GLY A 67 7.23 -0.80 1.59
C GLY A 67 8.62 -1.07 2.12
N SER A 68 9.38 -0.01 2.35
CA SER A 68 10.67 -0.11 3.00
C SER A 68 10.60 0.53 4.38
N LEU A 69 10.77 -0.31 5.40
CA LEU A 69 10.87 0.08 6.79
C LEU A 69 12.27 0.68 7.04
N ALA A 70 12.30 1.89 7.57
CA ALA A 70 13.51 2.59 7.99
C ALA A 70 13.43 2.94 9.47
N TYR A 71 14.42 2.51 10.24
CA TYR A 71 14.59 2.86 11.64
C TYR A 71 16.06 2.90 11.99
N ASP A 72 16.36 3.49 13.15
CA ASP A 72 17.70 3.53 13.73
C ASP A 72 17.79 2.56 14.91
N ALA A 73 19.01 2.13 15.27
CA ALA A 73 19.25 1.25 16.41
C ALA A 73 18.80 1.85 17.76
N ALA A 74 18.60 3.17 17.84
CA ALA A 74 18.00 3.80 19.00
C ALA A 74 16.52 3.42 19.19
N LEU A 75 15.85 2.84 18.18
CA LEU A 75 14.44 2.44 18.18
C LEU A 75 13.52 3.53 18.77
N ARG A 76 13.80 4.80 18.42
CA ARG A 76 13.01 5.95 18.86
C ARG A 76 11.79 6.21 17.97
N SER A 77 11.94 5.92 16.69
CA SER A 77 10.92 6.12 15.67
C SER A 77 11.25 5.26 14.47
N PHE A 78 10.23 4.97 13.69
CA PHE A 78 10.36 4.30 12.42
C PHE A 78 9.68 5.11 11.33
N THR A 79 10.04 4.81 10.10
CA THR A 79 9.47 5.42 8.91
C THR A 79 9.35 4.34 7.86
N TYR A 80 8.13 4.00 7.48
CA TYR A 80 7.86 3.25 6.28
C TYR A 80 7.77 4.17 5.07
N ARG A 81 8.31 3.70 3.95
CA ARG A 81 8.26 4.38 2.68
C ARG A 81 7.67 3.46 1.64
N TYR A 82 6.53 3.87 1.08
CA TYR A 82 5.81 3.13 0.06
C TYR A 82 5.80 3.89 -1.26
N VAL A 83 5.79 3.14 -2.35
CA VAL A 83 5.40 3.63 -3.68
C VAL A 83 4.01 3.11 -3.95
N ILE A 84 3.02 3.99 -3.94
CA ILE A 84 1.66 3.65 -4.33
C ILE A 84 1.45 4.18 -5.74
N VAL A 85 1.09 3.27 -6.65
CA VAL A 85 0.60 3.64 -7.96
C VAL A 85 -0.91 3.57 -7.87
N SER A 86 -1.57 4.72 -7.93
CA SER A 86 -3.04 4.85 -7.87
C SER A 86 -3.53 5.67 -9.05
N ASP A 87 -4.83 5.62 -9.30
CA ASP A 87 -5.42 6.47 -10.32
C ASP A 87 -5.38 7.95 -9.86
N ALA A 88 -5.23 8.86 -10.82
CA ALA A 88 -5.30 10.30 -10.56
C ALA A 88 -6.57 10.73 -9.81
N ALA A 89 -7.69 10.01 -10.03
CA ALA A 89 -8.97 10.27 -9.38
C ALA A 89 -8.98 9.93 -7.88
N ASP A 90 -8.15 8.97 -7.45
CA ASP A 90 -8.02 8.55 -6.06
C ASP A 90 -7.23 9.57 -5.22
N GLY A 91 -6.27 10.24 -5.86
CA GLY A 91 -5.49 11.31 -5.26
C GLY A 91 -4.56 10.90 -4.12
N GLU A 92 -4.00 11.90 -3.46
CA GLU A 92 -2.99 11.74 -2.41
C GLU A 92 -3.56 11.18 -1.10
N GLU A 93 -4.84 11.47 -0.80
CA GLU A 93 -5.52 11.03 0.42
C GLU A 93 -5.71 9.51 0.44
N LEU A 94 -6.17 8.91 -0.67
CA LEU A 94 -6.30 7.46 -0.75
C LEU A 94 -4.93 6.78 -0.70
N ALA A 95 -3.94 7.33 -1.39
CA ALA A 95 -2.57 6.81 -1.34
C ALA A 95 -2.01 6.83 0.09
N ALA A 96 -2.28 7.90 0.86
CA ALA A 96 -1.91 8.00 2.27
C ALA A 96 -2.58 6.91 3.12
N ALA A 97 -3.89 6.73 2.97
CA ALA A 97 -4.66 5.72 3.70
C ALA A 97 -4.18 4.29 3.39
N LEU A 98 -3.93 3.97 2.12
CA LEU A 98 -3.43 2.65 1.69
C LEU A 98 -2.05 2.35 2.29
N ALA A 99 -1.16 3.34 2.31
CA ALA A 99 0.16 3.15 2.89
C ALA A 99 0.10 3.00 4.42
N GLU A 100 -0.80 3.73 5.08
CA GLU A 100 -1.04 3.62 6.51
C GLU A 100 -1.54 2.22 6.87
N GLU A 101 -2.57 1.73 6.18
CA GLU A 101 -3.13 0.39 6.39
C GLU A 101 -2.06 -0.70 6.17
N LYS A 102 -1.23 -0.57 5.13
CA LYS A 102 -0.09 -1.47 4.87
C LYS A 102 0.94 -1.44 5.99
N ALA A 103 1.25 -0.26 6.54
CA ALA A 103 2.19 -0.12 7.65
C ALA A 103 1.63 -0.77 8.92
N GLU A 104 0.35 -0.53 9.23
CA GLU A 104 -0.34 -1.12 10.36
C GLU A 104 -0.40 -2.65 10.25
N ALA A 105 -0.76 -3.18 9.08
CA ALA A 105 -0.79 -4.61 8.83
C ALA A 105 0.59 -5.25 8.99
N ALA A 106 1.66 -4.61 8.50
CA ALA A 106 3.03 -5.10 8.66
C ALA A 106 3.48 -5.09 10.13
N LEU A 107 3.17 -4.02 10.87
CA LEU A 107 3.47 -3.90 12.30
C LEU A 107 2.69 -4.91 13.14
N ALA A 108 1.40 -5.09 12.85
CA ALA A 108 0.54 -6.06 13.51
C ALA A 108 0.99 -7.51 13.24
N ALA A 109 1.34 -7.83 11.99
CA ALA A 109 1.87 -9.15 11.63
C ALA A 109 3.20 -9.46 12.33
N ALA A 110 4.03 -8.43 12.53
CA ALA A 110 5.28 -8.55 13.28
C ALA A 110 5.09 -8.50 14.81
N GLY A 111 3.90 -8.12 15.29
CA GLY A 111 3.60 -7.98 16.72
C GLY A 111 4.27 -6.78 17.38
N TYR A 112 4.60 -5.74 16.63
CA TYR A 112 5.27 -4.55 17.15
C TYR A 112 4.26 -3.49 17.58
N GLY A 113 4.37 -3.03 18.83
CA GLY A 113 3.58 -1.91 19.30
C GLY A 113 4.07 -0.58 18.70
N TYR A 114 3.11 0.26 18.32
CA TYR A 114 3.35 1.55 17.70
C TYR A 114 2.40 2.62 18.23
N ARG A 115 2.79 3.88 18.07
CA ARG A 115 1.98 5.05 18.37
C ARG A 115 2.29 6.21 17.43
N ASP A 116 1.39 7.19 17.43
CA ASP A 116 1.56 8.46 16.72
C ASP A 116 1.89 8.22 15.22
N LEU A 117 1.13 7.33 14.56
CA LEU A 117 1.27 7.12 13.13
C LEU A 117 0.85 8.38 12.37
N ARG A 118 1.66 8.74 11.39
CA ARG A 118 1.38 9.84 10.48
C ARG A 118 1.84 9.49 9.08
N SER A 119 0.90 9.39 8.16
CA SER A 119 1.11 9.27 6.73
C SER A 119 1.26 10.64 6.07
N SER A 120 2.09 10.71 5.03
CA SER A 120 2.24 11.88 4.17
C SER A 120 2.47 11.36 2.76
N ALA A 121 1.48 11.54 1.89
CA ALA A 121 1.61 11.27 0.47
C ALA A 121 2.26 12.47 -0.24
N THR A 122 2.92 12.18 -1.35
CA THR A 122 3.47 13.18 -2.25
C THR A 122 3.33 12.66 -3.66
N ASP A 123 2.53 13.35 -4.48
CA ASP A 123 2.42 13.01 -5.89
C ASP A 123 3.67 13.44 -6.67
N MET A 124 4.38 12.47 -7.22
CA MET A 124 5.56 12.73 -8.04
C MET A 124 5.19 13.12 -9.46
N ASP A 125 3.98 12.78 -9.92
CA ASP A 125 3.57 13.03 -11.30
C ASP A 125 3.08 14.49 -11.45
N THR A 126 2.25 15.02 -10.54
CA THR A 126 1.87 16.45 -10.51
C THR A 126 3.08 17.37 -10.37
N MET A 127 4.11 16.97 -9.62
CA MET A 127 5.38 17.71 -9.57
C MET A 127 6.11 17.76 -10.93
N LYS A 128 5.99 16.72 -11.76
CA LYS A 128 6.53 16.69 -13.13
C LYS A 128 5.58 17.28 -14.19
N VAL A 129 4.26 17.25 -13.95
CA VAL A 129 3.20 17.55 -14.93
C VAL A 129 2.78 19.02 -14.94
N ASN A 130 3.53 19.93 -14.30
CA ASN A 130 3.49 21.36 -14.63
C ASN A 130 4.05 21.67 -16.04
N ARG A 131 3.62 20.93 -17.07
CA ARG A 131 3.61 21.39 -18.46
C ARG A 131 2.30 22.14 -18.65
N LYS A 132 2.40 23.46 -18.43
CA LYS A 132 1.48 24.50 -18.87
C LYS A 132 0.83 24.11 -20.21
N GLY A 133 -0.46 23.75 -20.18
CA GLY A 133 -1.26 23.60 -21.40
C GLY A 133 -1.33 24.96 -22.08
N ARG A 134 -0.90 25.01 -23.34
CA ARG A 134 -0.96 26.17 -24.24
C ARG A 134 -1.82 25.81 -25.43
#